data_AF-A0A2H0UT73-F1
#
_entry.id   AF-A0A2H0UT73-F1
#
_cell.length_a   1.000
_cell.length_b   1.000
_cell.length_c   1.000
_cell.angle_alpha   90.00
_cell.angle_beta   90.00
_cell.angle_gamma   90.00
#
_symmetry.space_group_name_H-M   'P 1'
#
loop_
_entity.id
_entity.type
_entity.pdbx_description
1 polymer ?
#
loop_
_entity_poly.entity_id
_entity_poly.type
_entity_poly.pdbx_seq_one_letter_code
_entity_poly.pdbx_strand_id
1 'polypeptide(L)'
;MSKNEAKNRIEKLREIVEYHRDLYYAKDAPEISDASYDSLSKELGKLENEFPEFASDESPINRVGATPLEKFEKVEHEKPMLSLNDAFSEEEVQAWINRLNRLLPEVDENSEFFCDLKMDGLAVELIYENGDLILGSTRGDGKVGENISQNLKT
;
A
#
# COMPACT_ATOMS: atom_id res chain seq x y z
N MET A 1 -35.26 -13.73 14.21
CA MET A 1 -35.54 -12.28 14.18
C MET A 1 -36.62 -12.03 13.13
N SER A 2 -37.56 -11.09 13.31
CA SER A 2 -38.49 -10.76 12.21
C SER A 2 -37.78 -9.98 11.11
N LYS A 3 -38.28 -10.05 9.88
CA LYS A 3 -37.66 -9.38 8.71
C LYS A 3 -37.50 -7.86 8.90
N ASN A 4 -38.47 -7.20 9.53
CA ASN A 4 -38.39 -5.76 9.82
C ASN A 4 -37.37 -5.44 10.92
N GLU A 5 -37.25 -6.30 11.94
CA GLU A 5 -36.22 -6.15 12.98
C GLU A 5 -34.82 -6.35 12.40
N ALA A 6 -34.65 -7.35 11.52
CA ALA A 6 -33.40 -7.61 10.81
C ALA A 6 -32.98 -6.42 9.95
N LYS A 7 -33.90 -5.87 9.15
CA LYS A 7 -33.63 -4.68 8.36
C LYS A 7 -33.15 -3.52 9.23
N ASN A 8 -33.87 -3.20 10.31
CA ASN A 8 -33.50 -2.09 11.20
C ASN A 8 -32.15 -2.33 11.89
N ARG A 9 -31.83 -3.58 12.25
CA ARG A 9 -30.54 -3.92 12.86
C ARG A 9 -29.40 -3.83 11.86
N ILE A 10 -29.58 -4.32 10.62
CA ILE A 10 -28.61 -4.24 9.54
C ILE A 10 -28.24 -2.78 9.26
N GLU A 11 -29.23 -1.90 9.07
CA GLU A 11 -28.97 -0.47 8.81
C GLU A 11 -28.18 0.19 9.94
N LYS A 12 -28.54 -0.09 11.20
CA LYS A 12 -27.79 0.40 12.36
C LYS A 12 -26.35 -0.12 12.42
N LEU A 13 -26.16 -1.40 12.12
CA LEU A 13 -24.84 -2.02 12.11
C LEU A 13 -23.98 -1.44 10.98
N ARG A 14 -24.56 -1.17 9.81
CA ARG A 14 -23.85 -0.51 8.70
C ARG A 14 -23.32 0.85 9.10
N GLU A 15 -24.17 1.69 9.70
CA GLU A 15 -23.76 3.02 10.18
C GLU A 15 -22.62 2.93 11.21
N ILE A 16 -22.74 2.03 12.19
CA ILE A 16 -21.74 1.87 13.25
C ILE A 16 -20.42 1.31 12.71
N VAL A 17 -20.49 0.27 11.86
CA VAL A 17 -19.29 -0.35 11.28
C VAL A 17 -18.58 0.63 10.36
N GLU A 18 -19.30 1.37 9.51
CA GLU A 18 -18.70 2.38 8.64
C GLU A 18 -18.05 3.51 9.46
N TYR A 19 -18.73 4.00 10.51
CA TYR A 19 -18.17 5.03 11.39
C TYR A 19 -16.84 4.61 12.04
N HIS A 20 -16.77 3.40 12.58
CA HIS A 20 -15.54 2.90 13.20
C HIS A 20 -14.48 2.51 12.18
N ARG A 21 -14.89 2.08 10.97
CA ARG A 21 -13.99 1.86 9.85
C ARG A 21 -13.29 3.16 9.46
N ASP A 22 -14.02 4.27 9.34
CA ASP A 22 -13.44 5.58 9.03
C ASP A 22 -12.50 6.06 10.13
N LEU A 23 -12.87 5.88 11.40
CA LEU A 23 -12.00 6.21 12.53
C LEU A 23 -10.68 5.43 12.49
N TYR A 24 -10.74 4.14 12.16
CA TYR A 24 -9.59 3.26 12.09
C TYR A 24 -8.71 3.57 10.87
N TYR A 25 -9.28 3.56 9.66
CA TYR A 25 -8.50 3.62 8.42
C TYR A 25 -8.21 5.04 7.92
N ALA A 26 -9.06 6.03 8.21
CA ALA A 26 -8.89 7.39 7.69
C ALA A 26 -8.36 8.38 8.75
N LYS A 27 -8.73 8.19 10.01
CA LYS A 27 -8.42 9.16 11.09
C LYS A 27 -7.35 8.69 12.07
N ASP A 28 -6.95 7.43 12.02
CA ASP A 28 -6.01 6.80 12.98
C ASP A 28 -6.40 7.09 14.45
N ALA A 29 -7.71 7.04 14.73
CA ALA A 29 -8.30 7.41 16.02
C ALA A 29 -9.40 6.42 16.45
N PRO A 30 -9.08 5.13 16.64
CA PRO A 30 -10.08 4.13 17.02
C PRO A 30 -10.67 4.40 18.40
N GLU A 31 -12.00 4.44 18.48
CA GLU A 31 -12.76 4.63 19.73
C GLU A 31 -13.10 3.30 20.42
N ILE A 32 -13.07 2.19 19.67
CA ILE A 32 -13.39 0.85 20.16
C ILE A 32 -12.23 -0.10 19.88
N SER A 33 -12.13 -1.17 20.67
CA SER A 33 -11.15 -2.23 20.43
C SER A 33 -11.45 -3.00 19.14
N ASP A 34 -10.42 -3.57 18.52
CA ASP A 34 -10.54 -4.45 17.35
C ASP A 34 -11.53 -5.60 17.59
N ALA A 35 -11.51 -6.20 18.78
CA ALA A 35 -12.45 -7.26 19.15
C ALA A 35 -13.92 -6.79 19.13
N SER A 36 -14.18 -5.54 19.51
CA SER A 36 -15.51 -4.94 19.44
C SER A 36 -15.93 -4.69 17.99
N TYR A 37 -15.03 -4.12 17.19
CA TYR A 37 -15.27 -3.88 15.76
C TYR A 37 -15.54 -5.19 15.00
N ASP A 38 -14.73 -6.22 15.26
CA ASP A 38 -14.91 -7.56 14.69
C ASP A 38 -16.24 -8.19 15.09
N SER A 39 -16.67 -8.01 16.33
CA SER A 39 -17.95 -8.51 16.80
C SER A 39 -19.12 -7.87 16.05
N LEU A 40 -19.07 -6.54 15.84
CA LEU A 40 -20.08 -5.80 15.09
C LEU A 40 -20.11 -6.21 13.61
N SER A 41 -18.94 -6.33 12.99
CA SER A 41 -18.79 -6.76 11.60
C SER A 41 -19.28 -8.21 11.39
N LYS A 42 -18.97 -9.12 12.33
CA LYS A 42 -19.47 -10.51 12.30
C LYS A 42 -20.98 -10.57 12.47
N GLU A 43 -21.56 -9.73 13.32
CA GLU A 43 -23.02 -9.67 13.47
C GLU A 43 -23.68 -9.20 12.18
N LEU A 44 -23.17 -8.14 11.57
CA LEU A 44 -23.65 -7.62 10.29
C LEU A 44 -23.58 -8.70 9.20
N GLY A 45 -22.43 -9.36 9.06
CA GLY A 45 -22.25 -10.44 8.09
C GLY A 45 -23.17 -11.64 8.33
N LYS A 46 -23.46 -11.99 9.58
CA LYS A 46 -24.45 -13.05 9.89
C LYS A 46 -25.85 -12.66 9.43
N LEU A 47 -26.26 -11.41 9.69
CA LEU A 47 -27.59 -10.93 9.31
C LEU A 47 -27.73 -10.79 7.79
N GLU A 48 -26.71 -10.31 7.08
CA GLU A 48 -26.73 -10.24 5.61
C GLU A 48 -26.77 -11.64 4.96
N ASN A 49 -26.15 -12.65 5.59
CA ASN A 49 -26.25 -14.04 5.14
C ASN A 49 -27.62 -14.67 5.44
N GLU A 50 -28.24 -14.35 6.58
CA GLU A 50 -29.56 -14.86 6.96
C GLU A 50 -30.69 -14.19 6.15
N PHE A 51 -30.48 -12.95 5.72
CA PHE A 51 -31.43 -12.15 4.93
C PHE A 51 -30.76 -11.59 3.66
N PRO A 52 -30.51 -12.44 2.62
CA PRO A 52 -29.78 -12.05 1.42
C PRO A 52 -30.40 -10.88 0.65
N GLU A 53 -31.69 -10.63 0.79
CA GLU A 53 -32.37 -9.47 0.19
C GLU A 53 -31.88 -8.12 0.73
N PHE A 54 -31.19 -8.12 1.88
CA PHE A 54 -30.61 -6.92 2.47
C PHE A 54 -29.10 -6.85 2.25
N ALA A 55 -28.45 -7.89 1.73
CA ALA A 55 -27.03 -7.84 1.38
C ALA A 55 -26.78 -6.81 0.26
N SER A 56 -25.64 -6.11 0.32
CA SER A 56 -25.22 -5.13 -0.68
C SER A 56 -23.73 -5.25 -0.92
N ASP A 57 -23.29 -5.11 -2.18
CA ASP A 57 -21.88 -5.01 -2.54
C ASP A 57 -21.22 -3.77 -1.89
N GLU A 58 -22.01 -2.75 -1.57
CA GLU A 58 -21.55 -1.55 -0.87
C GLU A 58 -21.41 -1.73 0.66
N SER A 59 -21.77 -2.90 1.19
CA SER A 59 -21.70 -3.20 2.63
C SER A 59 -20.28 -3.00 3.17
N PRO A 60 -20.11 -2.35 4.35
CA PRO A 60 -18.78 -2.01 4.87
C PRO A 60 -17.90 -3.24 5.18
N ILE A 61 -18.51 -4.42 5.36
CA ILE A 61 -17.78 -5.68 5.60
C ILE A 61 -17.18 -6.27 4.32
N ASN A 62 -17.62 -5.83 3.14
CA ASN A 62 -17.12 -6.29 1.84
C ASN A 62 -15.91 -5.47 1.36
N ARG A 63 -15.65 -4.31 1.99
CA ARG A 63 -14.52 -3.45 1.66
C ARG A 63 -13.26 -3.90 2.40
N VAL A 64 -12.11 -3.90 1.74
CA VAL A 64 -10.79 -4.16 2.33
C VAL A 64 -9.96 -2.89 2.29
N GLY A 65 -9.31 -2.53 3.41
CA GLY A 65 -8.46 -1.33 3.50
C GLY A 65 -9.22 0.01 3.56
N ALA A 66 -8.49 1.13 3.52
CA ALA A 66 -9.11 2.45 3.54
C ALA A 66 -9.94 2.72 2.26
N THR A 67 -10.87 3.68 2.34
CA THR A 67 -11.53 4.22 1.16
C THR A 67 -10.47 4.72 0.17
N PRO A 68 -10.50 4.31 -1.11
CA PRO A 68 -9.53 4.77 -2.10
C PRO A 68 -9.54 6.30 -2.17
N LEU A 69 -8.36 6.91 -2.28
CA LEU A 69 -8.26 8.34 -2.54
C LEU A 69 -8.91 8.66 -3.89
N GLU A 70 -9.69 9.75 -3.96
CA GLU A 70 -10.29 10.21 -5.23
C GLU A 70 -9.21 10.52 -6.27
N LYS A 71 -8.01 10.92 -5.82
CA LYS A 71 -6.84 11.17 -6.64
C LYS A 71 -5.56 11.09 -5.82
N PHE A 72 -4.48 10.60 -6.43
CA PHE A 72 -3.15 10.74 -5.85
C PHE A 72 -2.55 12.11 -6.15
N GLU A 73 -1.97 12.73 -5.12
CA GLU A 73 -1.20 13.97 -5.28
C GLU A 73 0.16 13.67 -5.90
N LYS A 74 0.64 14.56 -6.77
CA LYS A 74 1.98 14.43 -7.35
C LYS A 74 3.03 14.85 -6.33
N VAL A 75 4.10 14.08 -6.28
CA VAL A 75 5.26 14.34 -5.41
C VAL A 75 6.49 14.47 -6.29
N GLU A 76 7.21 15.57 -6.17
CA GLU A 76 8.55 15.70 -6.76
C GLU A 76 9.57 15.05 -5.83
N HIS A 77 10.37 14.14 -6.36
CA HIS A 77 11.40 13.46 -5.58
C HIS A 77 12.54 14.43 -5.28
N GLU A 78 13.05 14.40 -4.04
CA GLU A 78 14.21 15.21 -3.65
C GLU A 78 15.44 14.88 -4.52
N LYS A 79 15.58 13.59 -4.85
CA LYS A 79 16.61 13.08 -5.75
C LYS A 79 15.97 12.18 -6.81
N PRO A 80 16.36 12.30 -8.09
CA PRO A 80 15.81 11.44 -9.13
C PRO A 80 16.02 9.95 -8.83
N MET A 81 14.96 9.16 -8.93
CA MET A 81 15.00 7.71 -8.82
C MET A 81 15.49 7.11 -10.14
N LEU A 82 16.79 6.80 -10.19
CA LEU A 82 17.47 6.28 -11.39
C LEU A 82 17.02 4.87 -11.74
N SER A 83 17.09 4.55 -13.04
CA SER A 83 17.05 3.19 -13.54
C SER A 83 18.45 2.64 -13.73
N LEU A 84 18.59 1.32 -13.68
CA LEU A 84 19.81 0.61 -14.03
C LEU A 84 19.80 0.25 -15.52
N ASN A 85 20.99 0.12 -16.10
CA ASN A 85 21.14 -0.51 -17.41
C ASN A 85 21.02 -2.03 -17.25
N ASP A 86 20.42 -2.68 -18.23
CA ASP A 86 20.30 -4.13 -18.26
C ASP A 86 21.54 -4.79 -18.87
N ALA A 87 21.79 -6.04 -18.49
CA ALA A 87 22.73 -6.94 -19.13
C ALA A 87 22.10 -8.33 -19.21
N PHE A 88 22.17 -8.96 -20.38
CA PHE A 88 21.52 -10.24 -20.68
C PHE A 88 22.52 -11.36 -21.00
N SER A 89 23.81 -11.04 -21.06
CA SER A 89 24.87 -12.01 -21.31
C SER A 89 26.13 -11.72 -20.48
N GLU A 90 26.98 -12.73 -20.34
CA GLU A 90 28.27 -12.62 -19.64
C GLU A 90 29.19 -11.61 -20.34
N GLU A 91 29.16 -11.55 -21.67
CA GLU A 91 29.93 -10.59 -22.45
C GLU A 91 29.49 -9.14 -22.19
N GLU A 92 28.19 -8.90 -22.00
CA GLU A 92 27.66 -7.57 -21.67
C GLU A 92 28.09 -7.13 -20.26
N VAL A 93 28.12 -8.07 -19.30
CA VAL A 93 28.65 -7.83 -17.94
C VAL A 93 30.15 -7.54 -18.01
N GLN A 94 30.93 -8.33 -18.74
CA GLN A 94 32.37 -8.09 -18.89
C GLN A 94 32.66 -6.76 -19.58
N ALA A 95 31.85 -6.38 -20.58
CA ALA A 95 31.95 -5.07 -21.21
C ALA A 95 31.65 -3.94 -20.22
N TRP A 96 30.72 -4.12 -19.29
CA TRP A 96 30.46 -3.16 -18.21
C TRP A 96 31.63 -3.07 -17.22
N ILE A 97 32.22 -4.20 -16.79
CA ILE A 97 33.43 -4.21 -15.93
C ILE A 97 34.59 -3.49 -16.62
N ASN A 98 34.83 -3.76 -17.90
CA ASN A 98 35.86 -3.07 -18.68
C ASN A 98 35.62 -1.55 -18.77
N ARG A 99 34.35 -1.11 -18.84
CA ARG A 99 34.03 0.33 -18.79
C ARG A 99 34.31 0.90 -17.40
N LEU A 100 34.00 0.18 -16.34
CA LEU A 100 34.33 0.59 -14.97
C LEU A 100 35.84 0.72 -14.76
N ASN A 101 36.62 -0.27 -15.18
CA ASN A 101 38.09 -0.24 -15.07
C ASN A 101 38.70 1.01 -15.74
N ARG A 102 38.15 1.45 -16.88
CA ARG A 102 38.61 2.68 -17.56
C ARG A 102 38.35 3.95 -16.76
N LEU A 103 37.30 3.97 -15.95
CA LEU A 103 36.91 5.09 -15.11
C LEU A 103 37.55 5.03 -13.71
N LEU A 104 37.77 3.81 -13.22
CA LEU A 104 38.30 3.45 -11.91
C LEU A 104 39.32 2.31 -12.10
N PRO A 105 40.59 2.63 -12.37
CA PRO A 105 41.63 1.65 -12.71
C PRO A 105 41.84 0.53 -11.68
N GLU A 106 41.43 0.74 -10.44
CA GLU A 106 41.46 -0.23 -9.34
C GLU A 106 40.36 -1.30 -9.41
N VAL A 107 39.32 -1.12 -10.24
CA VAL A 107 38.21 -2.07 -10.38
C VAL A 107 38.47 -2.98 -11.58
N ASP A 108 38.42 -4.28 -11.38
CA ASP A 108 38.60 -5.31 -12.41
C ASP A 108 37.63 -6.49 -12.23
N GLU A 109 37.84 -7.57 -13.00
CA GLU A 109 37.01 -8.79 -12.94
C GLU A 109 37.17 -9.59 -11.63
N ASN A 110 38.23 -9.35 -10.86
CA ASN A 110 38.48 -10.00 -9.57
C ASN A 110 37.94 -9.18 -8.40
N SER A 111 37.41 -7.99 -8.67
CA SER A 111 36.84 -7.11 -7.66
C SER A 111 35.56 -7.71 -7.09
N GLU A 112 35.29 -7.44 -5.81
CA GLU A 112 34.07 -7.87 -5.16
C GLU A 112 32.90 -6.94 -5.55
N PHE A 113 31.78 -7.55 -5.95
CA PHE A 113 30.55 -6.84 -6.28
C PHE A 113 29.44 -7.24 -5.32
N PHE A 114 28.65 -6.25 -4.90
CA PHE A 114 27.41 -6.52 -4.19
C PHE A 114 26.33 -6.89 -5.20
N CYS A 115 25.82 -8.10 -5.09
CA CYS A 115 24.72 -8.61 -5.91
C CYS A 115 23.49 -8.79 -5.06
N ASP A 116 22.37 -8.24 -5.50
CA ASP A 116 21.07 -8.43 -4.89
C ASP A 116 20.06 -8.93 -5.93
N LEU A 117 19.00 -9.59 -5.46
CA LEU A 117 17.93 -10.05 -6.33
C LEU A 117 17.13 -8.84 -6.83
N LYS A 118 16.94 -8.76 -8.15
CA LYS A 118 16.07 -7.75 -8.74
C LYS A 118 14.62 -8.10 -8.44
N MET A 119 14.04 -7.44 -7.45
CA MET A 119 12.62 -7.57 -7.13
C MET A 119 11.78 -7.01 -8.28
N ASP A 120 10.82 -7.81 -8.75
CA ASP A 120 9.86 -7.38 -9.76
C ASP A 120 8.62 -6.82 -9.07
N GLY A 121 8.59 -5.50 -8.94
CA GLY A 121 7.56 -4.77 -8.20
C GLY A 121 7.55 -3.29 -8.54
N LEU A 122 6.85 -2.51 -7.72
CA LEU A 122 6.78 -1.06 -7.88
C LEU A 122 7.83 -0.40 -7.00
N ALA A 123 8.70 0.41 -7.60
CA ALA A 123 9.67 1.21 -6.85
C ALA A 123 8.95 2.34 -6.10
N VAL A 124 9.34 2.54 -4.84
CA VAL A 124 8.77 3.56 -3.94
C VAL A 124 9.88 4.33 -3.23
N GLU A 125 9.61 5.60 -2.93
CA GLU A 125 10.43 6.45 -2.06
C GLU A 125 9.73 6.63 -0.71
N LEU A 126 10.50 6.53 0.38
CA LEU A 126 10.02 6.75 1.74
C LEU A 126 10.89 7.82 2.41
N ILE A 127 10.26 8.91 2.86
CA ILE A 127 10.92 10.00 3.57
C ILE A 127 10.57 9.90 5.06
N TYR A 128 11.62 9.81 5.87
CA TYR A 128 11.52 9.76 7.32
C TYR A 128 12.14 11.01 7.95
N GLU A 129 11.46 11.57 8.94
CA GLU A 129 12.00 12.63 9.81
C GLU A 129 11.93 12.17 11.26
N ASN A 130 13.04 12.24 11.99
CA ASN A 130 13.15 11.81 13.38
C ASN A 130 12.67 10.36 13.65
N GLY A 131 12.68 9.50 12.64
CA GLY A 131 12.22 8.11 12.72
C GLY A 131 10.76 7.90 12.32
N ASP A 132 10.00 8.97 12.09
CA ASP A 132 8.60 8.90 11.66
C ASP A 132 8.49 8.97 10.14
N LEU A 133 7.66 8.11 9.54
CA LEU A 133 7.36 8.13 8.11
C LEU A 133 6.47 9.34 7.80
N ILE A 134 7.01 10.31 7.07
CA ILE A 134 6.31 11.55 6.72
C ILE A 134 5.69 11.47 5.33
N LEU A 135 6.36 10.78 4.38
CA LEU A 135 5.91 10.66 3.01
C LEU A 135 6.32 9.33 2.39
N GLY A 136 5.39 8.71 1.67
CA GLY A 136 5.67 7.62 0.76
C GLY A 136 5.14 7.94 -0.64
N SER A 137 5.95 7.70 -1.67
CA SER A 137 5.57 7.99 -3.05
C SER A 137 5.99 6.90 -4.03
N THR A 138 5.24 6.74 -5.12
CA THR A 138 5.64 5.87 -6.24
C THR A 138 6.80 6.49 -7.01
N ARG A 139 7.55 5.69 -7.77
CA ARG A 139 8.62 6.21 -8.65
C ARG A 139 8.12 7.15 -9.76
N GLY A 140 6.92 6.90 -10.29
CA GLY A 140 6.42 7.57 -11.49
C GLY A 140 7.45 7.58 -12.64
N ASP A 141 7.79 8.76 -13.14
CA ASP A 141 8.78 8.94 -14.22
C ASP A 141 10.24 9.00 -13.72
N GLY A 142 10.46 8.86 -12.41
CA GLY A 142 11.75 8.95 -11.75
C GLY A 142 12.07 10.36 -11.23
N LYS A 143 11.29 11.38 -11.58
CA LYS A 143 11.37 12.74 -11.00
C LYS A 143 10.10 13.10 -10.24
N VAL A 144 8.96 12.70 -10.76
CA VAL A 144 7.65 12.94 -10.16
C VAL A 144 6.89 11.64 -10.01
N GLY A 145 6.53 11.36 -8.77
CA GLY A 145 5.73 10.24 -8.32
C GLY A 145 4.33 10.63 -7.88
N GLU A 146 3.65 9.68 -7.25
CA GLU A 146 2.32 9.84 -6.64
C GLU A 146 2.40 9.54 -5.14
N ASN A 147 1.79 10.39 -4.31
CA ASN A 147 1.73 10.19 -2.86
C ASN A 147 0.85 8.98 -2.52
N ILE A 148 1.47 7.94 -1.96
CA ILE A 148 0.83 6.69 -1.54
C ILE A 148 1.07 6.40 -0.06
N SER A 149 1.29 7.44 0.76
CA SER A 149 1.65 7.30 2.18
C SER A 149 0.64 6.49 2.97
N GLN A 150 -0.66 6.64 2.68
CA GLN A 150 -1.71 5.87 3.36
C GLN A 150 -1.66 4.38 2.99
N ASN A 151 -1.44 4.08 1.71
CA ASN A 151 -1.36 2.71 1.20
C ASN A 151 -0.12 1.95 1.71
N LEU A 152 0.93 2.66 2.12
CA LEU A 152 2.16 2.06 2.65
C LEU A 152 2.10 1.76 4.15
N LYS A 153 1.09 2.28 4.86
CA LYS A 153 0.87 2.04 6.29
C LYS A 153 0.01 0.80 6.58
N THR A 154 -0.56 0.19 5.54
CA THR A 154 -1.39 -1.03 5.61
C THR A 154 -0.59 -2.27 5.28
#